data_AF-A0A497KXN1-F1
#
_entry.id   AF-A0A497KXN1-F1
#
_cell.length_a   1.000
_cell.length_b   1.000
_cell.length_c   1.000
_cell.angle_alpha   90.00
_cell.angle_beta   90.00
_cell.angle_gamma   90.00
#
_symmetry.space_group_name_H-M   'P 1'
#
loop_
_entity.id
_entity.type
_entity.pdbx_description
1 polymer ?
#
loop_
_entity_poly.entity_id
_entity_poly.type
_entity_poly.pdbx_seq_one_letter_code
_entity_poly.pdbx_strand_id
1 'polypeptide(L)'
;MSKKELRWKPRGPDEIALVLPNDQYPELKKVKRLIVGPGQRAVLFMEGVPRPKVLAEGAHEMPKKARAIVLVNTGPKEGPYGLPIGTVYESLGFSGKLNLTIQDGDDDVENFVNKIVLGQGITRLGDLVKWLVDNYLANAFKDAVWSRGLTEEEFLRGDREQLIEDVKERVNSYIMEYGLYLENISIPWWARRQEARSRGSKAPSHPQ
;
A
#
# COMPACT_ATOMS: atom_id res chain seq x y z
N MET A 1 -7.57 30.26 -4.27
CA MET A 1 -8.56 29.15 -4.28
C MET A 1 -9.89 29.69 -3.79
N SER A 2 -10.99 29.53 -4.53
CA SER A 2 -12.29 30.02 -4.07
C SER A 2 -12.67 29.24 -2.80
N LYS A 3 -13.04 29.94 -1.71
CA LYS A 3 -13.30 29.37 -0.37
C LYS A 3 -14.51 28.40 -0.29
N LYS A 4 -15.02 27.91 -1.43
CA LYS A 4 -16.28 27.15 -1.53
C LYS A 4 -16.12 25.71 -2.01
N GLU A 5 -14.95 25.32 -2.51
CA GLU A 5 -14.73 23.97 -3.06
C GLU A 5 -13.50 23.31 -2.45
N LEU A 6 -13.63 22.04 -2.07
CA LEU A 6 -12.55 21.18 -1.63
C LEU A 6 -12.19 20.22 -2.77
N ARG A 7 -10.92 20.18 -3.14
CA ARG A 7 -10.37 19.23 -4.10
C ARG A 7 -8.99 18.81 -3.61
N TRP A 8 -8.79 17.51 -3.44
CA TRP A 8 -7.48 16.97 -3.15
C TRP A 8 -6.71 16.70 -4.43
N LYS A 9 -5.44 17.12 -4.43
CA LYS A 9 -4.46 16.77 -5.44
C LYS A 9 -3.32 16.06 -4.71
N PRO A 10 -3.18 14.73 -4.86
CA PRO A 10 -2.06 14.00 -4.31
C PRO A 10 -0.75 14.68 -4.71
N ARG A 11 0.19 14.83 -3.78
CA ARG A 11 1.51 15.43 -4.03
C ARG A 11 2.43 14.53 -4.86
N GLY A 12 2.01 13.30 -5.11
CA GLY A 12 2.70 12.31 -5.93
C GLY A 12 1.94 10.98 -5.94
N PRO A 13 2.44 9.98 -6.68
CA PRO A 13 1.84 8.63 -6.73
C PRO A 13 1.86 7.92 -5.37
N ASP A 14 2.74 8.34 -4.46
CA ASP A 14 2.90 7.74 -3.13
C ASP A 14 1.83 8.18 -2.12
N GLU A 15 1.10 9.28 -2.36
CA GLU A 15 0.04 9.72 -1.44
C GLU A 15 -1.26 9.00 -1.80
N ILE A 16 -1.65 8.03 -0.97
CA ILE A 16 -2.79 7.13 -1.25
C ILE A 16 -4.07 7.57 -0.54
N ALA A 17 -3.96 8.37 0.53
CA ALA A 17 -5.11 8.95 1.20
C ALA A 17 -4.83 10.31 1.84
N LEU A 18 -5.86 11.13 1.95
CA LEU A 18 -5.90 12.37 2.72
C LEU A 18 -7.02 12.28 3.76
N VAL A 19 -6.68 12.42 5.04
CA VAL A 19 -7.63 12.42 6.15
C VAL A 19 -7.86 13.86 6.62
N LEU A 20 -9.12 14.29 6.65
CA LEU A 20 -9.53 15.63 7.07
C LEU A 20 -10.58 15.52 8.18
N PRO A 21 -10.16 15.47 9.46
CA PRO A 21 -11.08 15.46 10.58
C PRO A 21 -11.65 16.88 10.86
N ASN A 22 -12.94 17.01 11.12
CA ASN A 22 -13.64 18.31 11.16
C ASN A 22 -13.27 19.18 12.37
N ASP A 23 -12.80 18.57 13.46
CA ASP A 23 -12.29 19.26 14.65
C ASP A 23 -10.98 20.01 14.39
N GLN A 24 -10.13 19.46 13.52
CA GLN A 24 -8.84 20.06 13.14
C GLN A 24 -8.94 20.96 11.89
N TYR A 25 -10.03 20.86 11.14
CA TYR A 25 -10.27 21.62 9.91
C TYR A 25 -11.63 22.35 9.93
N PRO A 26 -11.80 23.39 10.78
CA PRO A 26 -13.07 24.12 10.90
C PRO A 26 -13.51 24.81 9.61
N GLU A 27 -12.59 25.06 8.67
CA GLU A 27 -12.92 25.54 7.32
C GLU A 27 -13.76 24.54 6.49
N LEU A 28 -13.79 23.25 6.82
CA LEU A 28 -14.66 22.28 6.15
C LEU A 28 -16.14 22.68 6.24
N LYS A 29 -16.54 23.37 7.32
CA LYS A 29 -17.90 23.92 7.48
C LYS A 29 -18.23 25.02 6.45
N LYS A 30 -17.23 25.63 5.83
CA LYS A 30 -17.36 26.69 4.82
C LYS A 30 -17.30 26.15 3.40
N VAL A 31 -16.84 24.91 3.22
CA VAL A 31 -16.82 24.21 1.94
C VAL A 31 -18.26 23.87 1.55
N LYS A 32 -18.65 24.25 0.33
CA LYS A 32 -19.97 23.94 -0.23
C LYS A 32 -19.97 22.71 -1.13
N ARG A 33 -18.84 22.45 -1.80
CA ARG A 33 -18.70 21.33 -2.74
C ARG A 33 -17.42 20.57 -2.50
N LEU A 34 -17.53 19.25 -2.60
CA LEU A 34 -16.39 18.34 -2.67
C LEU A 34 -16.22 17.89 -4.11
N ILE A 35 -15.03 18.04 -4.65
CA ILE A 35 -14.67 17.53 -5.98
C ILE A 35 -13.77 16.32 -5.79
N VAL A 36 -14.30 15.15 -6.15
CA VAL A 36 -13.59 13.88 -6.17
C VAL A 36 -13.02 13.71 -7.58
N GLY A 37 -11.70 13.62 -7.69
CA GLY A 37 -11.01 13.52 -8.97
C GLY A 37 -11.10 12.13 -9.59
N PRO A 38 -10.63 11.97 -10.84
CA PRO A 38 -10.54 10.67 -11.48
C PRO A 38 -9.67 9.69 -10.69
N GLY A 39 -10.11 8.43 -10.60
CA GLY A 39 -9.45 7.41 -9.80
C GLY A 39 -9.44 7.71 -8.29
N GLN A 40 -10.34 8.58 -7.82
CA GLN A 40 -10.49 8.87 -6.40
C GLN A 40 -11.86 8.48 -5.88
N ARG A 41 -11.92 8.23 -4.58
CA ARG A 41 -13.14 8.05 -3.80
C ARG A 41 -13.09 8.93 -2.57
N ALA A 42 -14.25 9.33 -2.05
CA ALA A 42 -14.34 10.02 -0.77
C ALA A 42 -15.23 9.25 0.19
N VAL A 43 -14.76 9.08 1.43
CA VAL A 43 -15.49 8.45 2.52
C VAL A 43 -15.86 9.54 3.53
N LEU A 44 -17.17 9.74 3.68
CA LEU A 44 -17.74 10.76 4.54
C LEU A 44 -18.29 10.13 5.81
N PHE A 45 -17.69 10.50 6.94
CA PHE A 45 -18.19 10.13 8.25
C PHE A 45 -19.16 11.21 8.70
N MET A 46 -20.42 10.83 8.93
CA MET A 46 -21.49 11.74 9.28
C MET A 46 -21.88 11.59 10.75
N GLU A 47 -22.24 12.68 11.41
CA GLU A 47 -22.77 12.63 12.77
C GLU A 47 -24.10 11.88 12.83
N GLY A 48 -24.23 10.93 13.74
CA GLY A 48 -25.44 10.12 13.93
C GLY A 48 -25.69 9.06 12.84
N VAL A 49 -24.76 8.87 11.90
CA VAL A 49 -24.85 7.82 10.88
C VAL A 49 -23.79 6.74 11.18
N PRO A 50 -24.18 5.47 11.36
CA PRO A 50 -23.26 4.42 11.78
C PRO A 50 -22.28 4.03 10.67
N ARG A 51 -22.74 4.00 9.41
CA ARG A 51 -21.95 3.62 8.25
C ARG A 51 -21.53 4.87 7.46
N PRO A 52 -20.25 5.03 7.10
CA PRO A 52 -19.84 6.17 6.28
C PRO A 52 -20.48 6.12 4.89
N LYS A 53 -20.58 7.29 4.24
CA LYS A 53 -21.03 7.39 2.86
C LYS A 53 -19.82 7.44 1.93
N VAL A 54 -19.78 6.56 0.94
CA VAL A 54 -18.77 6.60 -0.13
C VAL A 54 -19.29 7.42 -1.31
N LEU A 55 -18.43 8.26 -1.87
CA LEU A 55 -18.70 9.07 -3.05
C LEU A 55 -17.71 8.73 -4.16
N ALA A 56 -18.26 8.51 -5.35
CA ALA A 56 -17.51 8.31 -6.58
C ALA A 56 -16.90 9.62 -7.10
N GLU A 57 -16.13 9.51 -8.18
CA GLU A 57 -15.67 10.64 -8.99
C GLU A 57 -16.80 11.63 -9.29
N GLY A 58 -16.49 12.93 -9.27
CA GLY A 58 -17.41 14.00 -9.64
C GLY A 58 -17.52 15.10 -8.59
N ALA A 59 -18.51 15.97 -8.80
CA ALA A 59 -18.77 17.11 -7.93
C ALA A 59 -19.98 16.86 -7.04
N HIS A 60 -19.76 16.88 -5.74
CA HIS A 60 -20.76 16.56 -4.73
C HIS A 60 -21.03 17.75 -3.83
N GLU A 61 -22.27 17.90 -3.37
CA GLU A 61 -22.58 18.85 -2.30
C GLU A 61 -21.96 18.38 -0.99
N MET A 62 -21.34 19.30 -0.28
CA MET A 62 -20.69 19.03 0.99
C MET A 62 -21.74 18.87 2.10
N PRO A 63 -21.84 17.71 2.77
CA PRO A 63 -22.84 17.56 3.83
C PRO A 63 -22.47 18.38 5.06
N LYS A 64 -23.42 19.16 5.57
CA LYS A 64 -23.22 20.03 6.75
C LYS A 64 -22.87 19.27 8.04
N LYS A 65 -23.23 17.98 8.11
CA LYS A 65 -23.03 17.11 9.28
C LYS A 65 -21.83 16.16 9.12
N ALA A 66 -20.95 16.40 8.15
CA ALA A 66 -19.72 15.61 8.02
C ALA A 66 -18.77 15.91 9.18
N ARG A 67 -18.38 14.88 9.93
CA ARG A 67 -17.39 14.96 11.02
C ARG A 67 -15.97 14.64 10.56
N ALA A 68 -15.82 13.90 9.48
CA ALA A 68 -14.53 13.64 8.86
C ALA A 68 -14.73 13.27 7.39
N ILE A 69 -13.70 13.54 6.60
CA ILE A 69 -13.63 13.18 5.19
C ILE A 69 -12.31 12.46 4.99
N VAL A 70 -12.35 11.33 4.32
CA VAL A 70 -11.16 10.64 3.85
C VAL A 70 -11.24 10.57 2.34
N LEU A 71 -10.28 11.17 1.65
CA LEU A 71 -10.13 11.04 0.20
C LEU A 71 -9.09 9.97 -0.08
N VAL A 72 -9.39 9.05 -0.99
CA VAL A 72 -8.54 7.91 -1.33
C VAL A 72 -8.26 7.91 -2.82
N ASN A 73 -7.01 7.62 -3.19
CA ASN A 73 -6.60 7.41 -4.57
C ASN A 73 -6.65 5.91 -4.88
N THR A 74 -7.70 5.46 -5.56
CA THR A 74 -7.96 4.05 -5.86
C THR A 74 -7.24 3.62 -7.15
N GLY A 75 -7.39 2.35 -7.53
CA GLY A 75 -6.76 1.75 -8.69
C GLY A 75 -5.30 1.35 -8.46
N PRO A 76 -4.57 1.00 -9.54
CA PRO A 76 -3.24 0.42 -9.46
C PRO A 76 -2.20 1.33 -8.79
N LYS A 77 -1.30 0.71 -8.04
CA LYS A 77 -0.18 1.30 -7.31
C LYS A 77 1.02 0.37 -7.47
N GLU A 78 2.17 0.94 -7.79
CA GLU A 78 3.42 0.20 -7.89
C GLU A 78 4.38 0.67 -6.80
N GLY A 79 4.89 -0.24 -5.98
CA GLY A 79 5.79 0.09 -4.88
C GLY A 79 6.94 -0.91 -4.73
N PRO A 80 8.15 -0.45 -4.39
CA PRO A 80 9.29 -1.34 -4.16
C PRO A 80 9.13 -2.08 -2.84
N TYR A 81 9.50 -3.35 -2.81
CA TYR A 81 9.57 -4.17 -1.60
C TYR A 81 10.89 -4.92 -1.52
N GLY A 82 11.25 -5.38 -0.33
CA GLY A 82 12.41 -6.23 -0.13
C GLY A 82 12.24 -7.16 1.07
N LEU A 83 12.72 -8.38 0.93
CA LEU A 83 12.87 -9.35 2.01
C LEU A 83 14.37 -9.48 2.35
N PRO A 84 14.78 -9.16 3.59
CA PRO A 84 16.18 -9.21 3.97
C PRO A 84 16.73 -10.64 4.01
N ILE A 85 18.05 -10.75 3.93
CA ILE A 85 18.78 -12.02 4.14
C ILE A 85 18.35 -12.64 5.47
N GLY A 86 18.11 -13.96 5.49
CA GLY A 86 17.64 -14.68 6.66
C GLY A 86 16.12 -14.69 6.81
N THR A 87 15.37 -14.04 5.91
CA THR A 87 13.91 -14.10 5.93
C THR A 87 13.42 -15.42 5.35
N VAL A 88 13.64 -15.65 4.05
CA VAL A 88 13.18 -16.86 3.36
C VAL A 88 14.28 -17.91 3.32
N TYR A 89 15.50 -17.50 3.00
CA TYR A 89 16.71 -18.32 3.05
C TYR A 89 17.73 -17.68 3.99
N GLU A 90 18.59 -18.49 4.60
CA GLU A 90 19.60 -17.99 5.53
C GLU A 90 20.63 -17.05 4.87
N SER A 91 21.03 -17.35 3.63
CA SER A 91 22.09 -16.64 2.89
C SER A 91 21.60 -15.64 1.85
N LEU A 92 20.30 -15.64 1.53
CA LEU A 92 19.74 -14.86 0.43
C LEU A 92 18.63 -13.91 0.89
N GLY A 93 18.73 -12.66 0.44
CA GLY A 93 17.65 -11.68 0.46
C GLY A 93 17.31 -11.27 -0.97
N PHE A 94 16.10 -10.77 -1.19
CA PHE A 94 15.64 -10.37 -2.51
C PHE A 94 14.67 -9.20 -2.46
N SER A 95 14.52 -8.50 -3.59
CA SER A 95 13.69 -7.31 -3.69
C SER A 95 13.14 -7.15 -5.10
N GLY A 96 12.09 -6.34 -5.20
CA GLY A 96 11.45 -6.05 -6.46
C GLY A 96 10.33 -5.05 -6.30
N LYS A 97 9.29 -5.20 -7.12
CA LYS A 97 8.10 -4.35 -7.09
C LYS A 97 6.84 -5.15 -6.91
N LEU A 98 5.89 -4.57 -6.17
CA LEU A 98 4.52 -5.05 -6.05
C LEU A 98 3.62 -4.17 -6.91
N ASN A 99 2.70 -4.80 -7.65
CA ASN A 99 1.57 -4.13 -8.27
C ASN A 99 0.33 -4.42 -7.42
N LEU A 100 -0.15 -3.40 -6.72
CA LEU A 100 -1.28 -3.45 -5.81
C LEU A 100 -2.40 -2.59 -6.34
N THR A 101 -3.62 -3.09 -6.32
CA THR A 101 -4.81 -2.29 -6.61
C THR A 101 -5.57 -2.03 -5.32
N ILE A 102 -5.80 -0.75 -5.04
CA ILE A 102 -6.81 -0.32 -4.08
C ILE A 102 -8.14 -0.39 -4.82
N GLN A 103 -8.99 -1.33 -4.45
CA GLN A 103 -10.27 -1.54 -5.11
C GLN A 103 -11.18 -0.32 -4.93
N ASP A 104 -12.08 -0.09 -5.89
CA ASP A 104 -12.91 1.11 -5.94
C ASP A 104 -14.40 0.86 -5.65
N GLY A 105 -14.77 -0.38 -5.31
CA GLY A 105 -16.09 -0.71 -4.79
C GLY A 105 -16.36 0.01 -3.47
N ASP A 106 -17.61 0.40 -3.23
CA ASP A 106 -17.95 1.19 -2.03
C ASP A 106 -17.59 0.45 -0.72
N ASP A 107 -17.87 -0.85 -0.65
CA ASP A 107 -17.52 -1.70 0.50
C ASP A 107 -16.00 -1.84 0.67
N ASP A 108 -15.26 -2.02 -0.44
CA ASP A 108 -13.81 -2.15 -0.43
C ASP A 108 -13.12 -0.87 0.02
N VAL A 109 -13.57 0.27 -0.49
CA VAL A 109 -13.05 1.59 -0.13
C VAL A 109 -13.33 1.89 1.34
N GLU A 110 -14.52 1.54 1.83
CA GLU A 110 -14.84 1.66 3.25
C GLU A 110 -13.91 0.78 4.10
N ASN A 111 -13.71 -0.48 3.72
CA ASN A 111 -12.80 -1.40 4.41
C ASN A 111 -11.37 -0.87 4.41
N PHE A 112 -10.88 -0.39 3.26
CA PHE A 112 -9.56 0.21 3.13
C PHE A 112 -9.41 1.42 4.06
N VAL A 113 -10.38 2.33 4.06
CA VAL A 113 -10.33 3.51 4.95
C VAL A 113 -10.37 3.11 6.41
N ASN A 114 -11.29 2.25 6.82
CA ASN A 114 -11.47 1.90 8.23
C ASN A 114 -10.29 1.07 8.76
N LYS A 115 -9.84 0.07 8.01
CA LYS A 115 -8.83 -0.87 8.48
C LYS A 115 -7.40 -0.40 8.23
N ILE A 116 -7.12 0.27 7.11
CA ILE A 116 -5.76 0.71 6.74
C ILE A 116 -5.54 2.18 7.06
N VAL A 117 -6.32 3.08 6.48
CA VAL A 117 -6.06 4.52 6.58
C VAL A 117 -6.25 5.02 8.02
N LEU A 118 -7.38 4.68 8.63
CA LEU A 118 -7.69 5.07 10.01
C LEU A 118 -7.19 4.04 11.01
N GLY A 119 -7.35 2.74 10.71
CA GLY A 119 -6.98 1.66 11.61
C GLY A 119 -5.47 1.51 11.83
N GLN A 120 -4.66 1.70 10.77
CA GLN A 120 -3.20 1.65 10.85
C GLN A 120 -2.52 3.02 10.72
N GLY A 121 -3.27 4.08 10.40
CA GLY A 121 -2.70 5.41 10.14
C GLY A 121 -1.93 5.51 8.81
N ILE A 122 -2.12 4.56 7.90
CA ILE A 122 -1.35 4.46 6.66
C ILE A 122 -1.97 5.34 5.57
N THR A 123 -1.25 6.39 5.18
CA THR A 123 -1.69 7.35 4.14
C THR A 123 -0.74 7.42 2.94
N ARG A 124 0.36 6.66 2.99
CA ARG A 124 1.39 6.61 1.93
C ARG A 124 1.64 5.18 1.46
N LEU A 125 1.98 5.04 0.18
CA LEU A 125 2.24 3.77 -0.47
C LEU A 125 3.43 3.02 0.15
N GLY A 126 4.52 3.71 0.49
CA GLY A 126 5.68 3.09 1.12
C GLY A 126 5.35 2.43 2.47
N ASP A 127 4.51 3.08 3.27
CA ASP A 127 4.06 2.54 4.56
C ASP A 127 3.10 1.36 4.36
N LEU A 128 2.24 1.42 3.35
CA LEU A 128 1.38 0.30 2.96
C LEU A 128 2.19 -0.92 2.51
N VAL A 129 3.18 -0.73 1.65
CA VAL A 129 4.06 -1.81 1.18
C VAL A 129 4.85 -2.41 2.34
N LYS A 130 5.39 -1.57 3.22
CA LYS A 130 6.07 -2.05 4.43
C LYS A 130 5.14 -2.90 5.30
N TRP A 131 3.92 -2.42 5.57
CA TRP A 131 2.93 -3.18 6.33
C TRP A 131 2.59 -4.52 5.66
N LEU A 132 2.44 -4.55 4.33
CA LEU A 132 2.21 -5.79 3.59
C LEU A 132 3.38 -6.78 3.70
N VAL A 133 4.62 -6.26 3.65
CA VAL A 133 5.84 -7.06 3.81
C VAL A 133 5.90 -7.70 5.20
N ASP A 134 5.73 -6.88 6.22
CA ASP A 134 5.90 -7.27 7.62
C ASP A 134 4.81 -8.28 8.06
N ASN A 135 3.60 -8.16 7.53
CA ASN A 135 2.45 -8.97 7.98
C ASN A 135 2.13 -10.16 7.07
N TYR A 136 2.37 -10.09 5.75
CA TYR A 136 1.87 -11.09 4.81
C TYR A 136 2.94 -11.66 3.87
N LEU A 137 3.69 -10.81 3.15
CA LEU A 137 4.56 -11.30 2.08
C LEU A 137 5.69 -12.18 2.60
N ALA A 138 6.36 -11.80 3.69
CA ALA A 138 7.48 -12.58 4.21
C ALA A 138 7.08 -14.03 4.55
N ASN A 139 5.92 -14.20 5.20
CA ASN A 139 5.39 -15.52 5.54
C ASN A 139 4.88 -16.26 4.31
N ALA A 140 4.16 -15.59 3.40
CA ALA A 140 3.69 -16.20 2.16
C ALA A 140 4.84 -16.75 1.32
N PHE A 141 5.96 -16.03 1.21
CA PHE A 141 7.16 -16.52 0.53
C PHE A 141 7.80 -17.72 1.23
N LYS A 142 7.95 -17.69 2.57
CA LYS A 142 8.47 -18.82 3.34
C LYS A 142 7.64 -20.08 3.12
N ASP A 143 6.32 -19.94 3.24
CA ASP A 143 5.40 -21.07 3.11
C ASP A 143 5.39 -21.62 1.69
N ALA A 144 5.40 -20.76 0.67
CA ALA A 144 5.42 -21.18 -0.73
C ALA A 144 6.73 -21.91 -1.07
N VAL A 145 7.88 -21.37 -0.65
CA VAL A 145 9.20 -22.02 -0.80
C VAL A 145 9.23 -23.37 -0.09
N TRP A 146 8.77 -23.42 1.17
CA TRP A 146 8.79 -24.63 1.98
C TRP A 146 7.87 -25.71 1.41
N SER A 147 6.65 -25.35 1.03
CA SER A 147 5.66 -26.27 0.45
C SER A 147 6.13 -26.94 -0.84
N ARG A 148 7.04 -26.28 -1.57
CA ARG A 148 7.63 -26.79 -2.81
C ARG A 148 8.98 -27.47 -2.63
N GLY A 149 9.56 -27.43 -1.42
CA GLY A 149 10.90 -27.92 -1.16
C GLY A 149 11.99 -27.21 -1.97
N LEU A 150 11.76 -25.94 -2.34
CA LEU A 150 12.63 -25.21 -3.26
C LEU A 150 13.95 -24.82 -2.56
N THR A 151 15.09 -25.19 -3.14
CA THR A 151 16.40 -24.77 -2.61
C THR A 151 16.78 -23.34 -3.03
N GLU A 152 17.80 -22.76 -2.38
CA GLU A 152 18.32 -21.44 -2.75
C GLU A 152 18.82 -21.41 -4.21
N GLU A 153 19.51 -22.46 -4.65
CA GLU A 153 20.00 -22.56 -6.04
C GLU A 153 18.86 -22.66 -7.05
N GLU A 154 17.81 -23.42 -6.73
CA GLU A 154 16.63 -23.55 -7.58
C GLU A 154 15.86 -22.24 -7.66
N PHE A 155 15.71 -21.52 -6.55
CA PHE A 155 15.11 -20.18 -6.55
C PHE A 155 15.87 -19.20 -7.45
N LEU A 156 17.20 -19.29 -7.52
CA LEU A 156 18.01 -18.40 -8.33
C LEU A 156 18.03 -18.78 -9.81
N ARG A 157 17.97 -20.07 -10.14
CA ARG A 157 18.02 -20.58 -11.52
C ARG A 157 16.65 -20.71 -12.18
N GLY A 158 15.60 -20.89 -11.38
CA GLY A 158 14.30 -21.36 -11.82
C GLY A 158 13.38 -20.26 -12.35
N ASP A 159 12.38 -20.73 -13.08
CA ASP A 159 11.16 -19.98 -13.36
C ASP A 159 10.39 -19.75 -12.05
N ARG A 160 10.21 -18.48 -11.70
CA ARG A 160 9.57 -18.05 -10.46
C ARG A 160 8.08 -17.78 -10.65
N GLU A 161 7.54 -17.93 -11.86
CA GLU A 161 6.13 -17.60 -12.17
C GLU A 161 5.18 -18.34 -11.24
N GLN A 162 5.29 -19.67 -11.16
CA GLN A 162 4.41 -20.45 -10.28
C GLN A 162 4.61 -20.07 -8.80
N LEU A 163 5.83 -19.76 -8.37
CA LEU A 163 6.07 -19.35 -6.97
C LEU A 163 5.40 -18.02 -6.68
N ILE A 164 5.46 -17.07 -7.62
CA ILE A 164 4.81 -15.78 -7.53
C ILE A 164 3.29 -15.95 -7.47
N GLU A 165 2.71 -16.83 -8.29
CA GLU A 165 1.27 -17.12 -8.23
C GLU A 165 0.86 -17.72 -6.88
N ASP A 166 1.62 -18.69 -6.35
CA ASP A 166 1.34 -19.29 -5.03
C ASP A 166 1.39 -18.23 -3.91
N VAL A 167 2.36 -17.31 -3.97
CA VAL A 167 2.47 -16.19 -3.02
C VAL A 167 1.31 -15.22 -3.18
N LYS A 168 0.93 -14.86 -4.40
CA LYS A 168 -0.19 -13.96 -4.67
C LYS A 168 -1.50 -14.52 -4.15
N GLU A 169 -1.80 -15.79 -4.41
CA GLU A 169 -3.02 -16.46 -3.94
C GLU A 169 -3.11 -16.39 -2.41
N ARG A 170 -2.01 -16.76 -1.73
CA ARG A 170 -1.92 -16.69 -0.27
C ARG A 170 -2.13 -15.27 0.25
N VAL A 171 -1.40 -14.29 -0.29
CA VAL A 171 -1.53 -12.90 0.16
C VAL A 171 -2.94 -12.37 -0.09
N ASN A 172 -3.51 -12.60 -1.27
CA ASN A 172 -4.86 -12.15 -1.62
C ASN A 172 -5.95 -12.76 -0.74
N SER A 173 -5.78 -14.01 -0.27
CA SER A 173 -6.71 -14.62 0.69
C SER A 173 -6.83 -13.81 2.00
N TYR A 174 -5.81 -13.02 2.36
CA TYR A 174 -5.80 -12.17 3.54
C TYR A 174 -6.09 -10.70 3.23
N ILE A 175 -5.58 -10.15 2.12
CA ILE A 175 -5.61 -8.69 1.92
C ILE A 175 -6.90 -8.17 1.28
N MET A 176 -7.70 -9.05 0.67
CA MET A 176 -8.97 -8.67 0.05
C MET A 176 -9.98 -8.08 1.05
N GLU A 177 -9.98 -8.54 2.30
CA GLU A 177 -10.85 -7.98 3.35
C GLU A 177 -10.50 -6.52 3.73
N TYR A 178 -9.36 -5.99 3.25
CA TYR A 178 -8.94 -4.61 3.41
C TYR A 178 -9.22 -3.76 2.17
N GLY A 179 -9.93 -4.29 1.17
CA GLY A 179 -10.16 -3.60 -0.11
C GLY A 179 -8.90 -3.51 -0.99
N LEU A 180 -7.96 -4.43 -0.81
CA LEU A 180 -6.71 -4.50 -1.56
C LEU A 180 -6.68 -5.74 -2.44
N TYR A 181 -5.95 -5.67 -3.55
CA TYR A 181 -5.67 -6.80 -4.41
C TYR A 181 -4.23 -6.73 -4.93
N LEU A 182 -3.47 -7.81 -4.76
CA LEU A 182 -2.12 -7.96 -5.26
C LEU A 182 -2.16 -8.58 -6.66
N GLU A 183 -1.92 -7.73 -7.66
CA GLU A 183 -1.96 -8.12 -9.08
C GLU A 183 -0.70 -8.86 -9.50
N ASN A 184 0.46 -8.38 -9.06
CA ASN A 184 1.74 -8.95 -9.46
C ASN A 184 2.85 -8.69 -8.45
N ILE A 185 3.86 -9.56 -8.46
CA ILE A 185 5.10 -9.44 -7.70
C ILE A 185 6.26 -9.70 -8.66
N SER A 186 7.25 -8.82 -8.69
CA SER A 186 8.51 -9.05 -9.42
C SER A 186 9.66 -9.34 -8.46
N ILE A 187 10.64 -10.13 -8.91
CA ILE A 187 11.87 -10.44 -8.15
C ILE A 187 13.13 -10.27 -9.03
N PRO A 188 13.43 -9.04 -9.51
CA PRO A 188 14.58 -8.82 -10.38
C PRO A 188 15.92 -8.75 -9.62
N TRP A 189 15.92 -8.51 -8.31
CA TRP A 189 17.14 -8.23 -7.54
C TRP A 189 17.29 -9.16 -6.34
N TRP A 190 18.52 -9.60 -6.09
CA TRP A 190 18.88 -10.40 -4.92
C TRP A 190 20.27 -10.03 -4.40
N ALA A 191 20.54 -10.37 -3.14
CA ALA A 191 21.81 -10.14 -2.48
C ALA A 191 22.21 -11.37 -1.64
N ARG A 192 23.47 -11.80 -1.75
CA ARG A 192 24.03 -12.89 -0.95
C ARG A 192 24.83 -12.36 0.23
N ARG A 193 24.81 -13.11 1.35
CA ARG A 193 25.55 -12.77 2.58
C ARG A 193 27.06 -12.55 2.38
N GLN A 194 27.69 -13.17 1.38
CA GLN A 194 29.11 -12.95 1.06
C GLN A 194 29.40 -11.62 0.35
N GLU A 195 28.46 -11.09 -0.46
CA GLU A 195 28.63 -9.83 -1.21
C GLU A 195 28.36 -8.58 -0.34
N ALA A 196 27.58 -8.72 0.72
CA ALA A 196 27.30 -7.63 1.66
C ALA A 196 28.54 -7.21 2.48
N ARG A 197 29.48 -8.13 2.72
CA ARG A 197 30.72 -7.86 3.45
C ARG A 197 31.78 -7.14 2.60
N SER A 198 31.80 -7.35 1.29
CA SER A 198 32.80 -6.76 0.38
C SER A 198 32.48 -5.32 -0.05
N ARG A 199 31.26 -4.82 0.17
CA ARG A 199 30.91 -3.40 -0.07
C ARG A 199 31.12 -2.47 1.13
N GLY A 200 31.48 -3.00 2.30
CA GLY A 200 31.74 -2.23 3.52
C GLY A 200 33.20 -1.83 3.75
N SER A 201 34.11 -2.06 2.80
CA SER A 201 35.55 -1.86 3.01
C SER A 201 36.25 -1.22 1.82
N LYS A 202 35.92 0.04 1.52
CA LYS A 202 36.82 0.95 0.80
C LYS A 202 36.72 2.36 1.37
N ALA A 203 37.37 2.59 2.51
CA ALA A 203 37.90 3.92 2.81
C ALA A 203 39.24 4.06 2.04
N PRO A 204 39.50 5.18 1.35
CA PRO A 204 40.77 5.38 0.68
C PRO A 204 41.85 5.65 1.73
N SER A 205 42.81 4.76 1.83
CA SER A 205 44.07 5.00 2.52
C SER A 205 44.90 5.98 1.70
N HIS A 206 45.07 7.21 2.19
CA HIS A 206 46.06 8.15 1.67
C HIS A 206 47.48 7.67 2.03
N PRO A 207 48.42 7.59 1.07
CA PRO A 207 49.83 7.47 1.38
C PRO A 207 50.39 8.82 1.86
N GLN A 208 51.30 8.74 2.83
CA GLN A 208 52.08 9.84 3.40
C GLN A 208 53.14 10.36 2.43
#